data_AF-A0A3B8ME66-F1
#
_entry.id   AF-A0A3B8ME66-F1
#
_cell.length_a   1.000
_cell.length_b   1.000
_cell.length_c   1.000
_cell.angle_alpha   90.00
_cell.angle_beta   90.00
_cell.angle_gamma   90.00
#
_symmetry.space_group_name_H-M   'P 1'
#
loop_
_entity.id
_entity.type
_entity.pdbx_description
1 polymer ?
#
loop_
_entity_poly.entity_id
_entity_poly.type
_entity_poly.pdbx_seq_one_letter_code
_entity_poly.pdbx_strand_id
1 'polypeptide(L)'
;MHMHRTFPGPYRITSLFYLSDVEHQGGGTCAWPGSQRKIRELAESDPVAYEHLYDLNKDIPSLDLGEPIELTPKRGDVLFFQHLFGHNGSANVLPKPRFMMRFFCSCERCYSTWKKVDHWGHWAP
;
A
#
# COMPACT_ATOMS: atom_id res chain seq x y z
N MET A 1 15.77 -9.88 -2.49
CA MET A 1 14.73 -8.87 -2.17
C MET A 1 14.42 -8.14 -3.48
N HIS A 2 13.20 -8.23 -4.01
CA HIS A 2 12.86 -7.50 -5.24
C HIS A 2 12.66 -6.03 -4.90
N MET A 3 13.53 -5.17 -5.43
CA MET A 3 13.44 -3.72 -5.29
C MET A 3 12.50 -3.19 -6.38
N HIS A 4 11.29 -2.79 -6.00
CA HIS A 4 10.36 -2.17 -6.93
C HIS A 4 10.80 -0.73 -7.22
N ARG A 5 10.78 -0.34 -8.50
CA ARG A 5 10.96 1.05 -8.89
C ARG A 5 9.85 1.93 -8.31
N THR A 6 10.21 3.15 -7.95
CA THR A 6 9.26 4.18 -7.51
C THR A 6 8.43 4.66 -8.68
N PHE A 7 9.06 4.86 -9.85
CA PHE A 7 8.41 5.25 -11.09
C PHE A 7 8.91 4.44 -12.32
N PRO A 8 8.00 3.91 -13.16
CA PRO A 8 6.60 3.63 -12.80
C PRO A 8 6.54 2.69 -11.59
N GLY A 9 5.62 2.95 -10.67
CA GLY A 9 5.41 2.12 -9.49
C GLY A 9 4.82 0.75 -9.83
N PRO A 10 4.86 -0.22 -8.90
CA PRO A 10 4.38 -1.59 -9.13
C PRO A 10 2.88 -1.71 -9.40
N TYR A 11 2.11 -0.64 -9.13
CA TYR A 11 0.69 -0.54 -9.44
C TYR A 11 0.29 0.91 -9.58
N ARG A 12 -0.87 1.17 -10.20
CA ARG A 12 -1.52 2.49 -10.17
C ARG A 12 -2.53 2.59 -9.04
N ILE A 13 -3.38 1.56 -8.93
CA ILE A 13 -4.41 1.38 -7.89
C ILE A 13 -4.39 -0.09 -7.46
N THR A 14 -4.58 -0.34 -6.18
CA THR A 14 -4.80 -1.67 -5.60
C THR A 14 -6.07 -1.66 -4.76
N SER A 15 -6.57 -2.84 -4.41
CA SER A 15 -7.75 -2.99 -3.57
C SER A 15 -7.52 -4.00 -2.45
N LEU A 16 -8.15 -3.74 -1.31
CA LEU A 16 -8.26 -4.66 -0.18
C LEU A 16 -9.71 -5.03 0.02
N PHE A 17 -10.02 -6.32 -0.03
CA PHE A 17 -11.34 -6.88 0.24
C PHE A 17 -11.33 -7.45 1.64
N TYR A 18 -12.19 -6.92 2.51
CA TYR A 18 -12.26 -7.34 3.91
C TYR A 18 -13.16 -8.57 4.05
N LEU A 19 -12.59 -9.68 4.53
CA LEU A 19 -13.30 -10.95 4.76
C LEU A 19 -13.75 -11.10 6.22
N SER A 20 -13.39 -10.14 7.07
CA SER A 20 -13.74 -10.06 8.47
C SER A 20 -14.17 -8.65 8.81
N ASP A 21 -15.02 -8.52 9.81
CA ASP A 21 -15.29 -7.22 10.42
C ASP A 21 -14.02 -6.76 11.16
N VAL A 22 -13.64 -5.50 10.97
CA VAL A 22 -12.45 -4.92 11.59
C VAL A 22 -12.89 -3.99 12.71
N GLU A 23 -12.52 -4.35 13.93
CA GLU A 23 -12.68 -3.52 15.12
C GLU A 23 -11.43 -2.65 15.33
N HIS A 24 -11.55 -1.61 16.16
CA HIS A 24 -10.41 -0.78 16.56
C HIS A 24 -9.29 -1.67 17.14
N GLN A 25 -8.05 -1.47 16.69
CA GLN A 25 -6.89 -2.32 17.02
C GLN A 25 -7.08 -3.82 16.70
N GLY A 26 -7.93 -4.12 15.71
CA GLY A 26 -8.18 -5.47 15.19
C GLY A 26 -7.27 -5.87 14.02
N GLY A 27 -6.12 -5.21 13.86
CA GLY A 27 -5.24 -5.42 12.72
C GLY A 27 -5.77 -4.80 11.42
N GLY A 28 -6.48 -3.68 11.52
CA GLY A 28 -7.00 -2.90 10.41
C GLY A 28 -5.93 -2.19 9.59
N THR A 29 -6.37 -1.27 8.74
CA THR A 29 -5.50 -0.40 7.95
C THR A 29 -5.48 0.98 8.58
N CYS A 30 -4.30 1.43 9.03
CA CYS A 30 -4.07 2.84 9.33
C CYS A 30 -3.73 3.56 8.03
N ALA A 31 -4.40 4.67 7.78
CA ALA A 31 -4.26 5.45 6.56
C ALA A 31 -3.95 6.91 6.91
N TRP A 32 -3.15 7.56 6.06
CA TRP A 32 -2.87 8.99 6.16
C TRP A 32 -3.53 9.72 4.99
N PRO A 33 -4.71 10.34 5.18
CA PRO A 33 -5.40 11.06 4.11
C PRO A 33 -4.52 12.14 3.49
N GLY A 34 -4.40 12.15 2.16
CA GLY A 34 -3.60 13.15 1.44
C GLY A 34 -2.08 12.87 1.40
N SER A 35 -1.59 11.84 2.11
CA SER A 35 -0.16 11.47 2.16
C SER A 35 0.45 11.22 0.78
N GLN A 36 -0.32 10.76 -0.19
CA GLN A 36 0.14 10.50 -1.55
C GLN A 36 0.85 11.69 -2.20
N ARG A 37 0.46 12.92 -1.84
CA ARG A 37 1.04 14.14 -2.39
C ARG A 37 2.42 14.37 -1.80
N LYS A 38 2.54 14.32 -0.47
CA LYS A 38 3.81 14.52 0.25
C LYS A 38 4.83 13.41 -0.07
N ILE A 39 4.38 12.15 -0.14
CA ILE A 39 5.26 11.02 -0.48
C ILE A 39 5.72 11.12 -1.94
N ARG A 40 4.86 11.60 -2.85
CA ARG A 40 5.24 11.88 -4.23
C ARG A 40 6.26 13.02 -4.32
N GLU A 41 6.02 14.13 -3.64
CA GLU A 41 6.94 15.27 -3.60
C GLU A 41 8.34 14.84 -3.12
N LEU A 42 8.42 13.99 -2.09
CA LEU A 42 9.68 13.38 -1.64
C LEU A 42 10.32 12.54 -2.75
N ALA A 43 9.57 11.61 -3.34
CA ALA A 43 10.07 10.74 -4.40
C ALA A 43 10.58 11.50 -5.64
N GLU A 44 9.97 12.64 -5.96
CA GLU A 44 10.34 13.49 -7.10
C GLU A 44 11.46 14.49 -6.77
N SER A 45 11.77 14.71 -5.49
CA SER A 45 12.83 15.64 -5.05
C SER A 45 14.24 15.16 -5.38
N ASP A 46 14.47 13.85 -5.36
CA ASP A 46 15.72 13.22 -5.80
C ASP A 46 15.43 11.86 -6.47
N PRO A 47 15.21 11.84 -7.78
CA PRO A 47 14.88 10.61 -8.52
C PRO A 47 16.00 9.56 -8.51
N VAL A 48 17.24 9.95 -8.23
CA VAL A 48 18.39 9.02 -8.15
C VAL A 48 18.41 8.35 -6.78
N ALA A 49 18.28 9.11 -5.69
CA ALA A 49 18.20 8.56 -4.35
C ALA A 49 16.93 7.71 -4.15
N TYR A 50 15.83 8.09 -4.80
CA TYR A 50 14.53 7.42 -4.68
C TYR A 50 14.14 6.59 -5.90
N GLU A 51 15.11 6.04 -6.65
CA GLU A 51 14.82 5.13 -7.78
C GLU A 51 13.94 3.94 -7.33
N HIS A 52 14.15 3.47 -6.10
CA HIS A 52 13.47 2.31 -5.55
C HIS A 52 12.63 2.65 -4.32
N LEU A 53 11.46 2.00 -4.21
CA LEU A 53 10.55 2.18 -3.07
C LEU A 53 11.21 1.79 -1.75
N TYR A 54 12.18 0.88 -1.78
CA TYR A 54 12.95 0.50 -0.59
C TYR A 54 13.68 1.71 0.03
N ASP A 55 14.29 2.55 -0.81
CA ASP A 55 15.03 3.73 -0.36
C ASP A 55 14.07 4.85 0.05
N LEU A 56 13.01 5.07 -0.74
CA LEU A 56 11.96 6.02 -0.39
C LEU A 56 11.32 5.70 0.98
N ASN A 57 11.01 4.43 1.25
CA ASN A 57 10.35 4.00 2.49
C ASN A 57 11.16 4.30 3.76
N LYS A 58 12.49 4.47 3.66
CA LYS A 58 13.34 4.83 4.81
C LYS A 58 13.05 6.25 5.32
N ASP A 59 12.69 7.14 4.40
CA ASP A 59 12.54 8.57 4.69
C ASP A 59 11.08 8.98 4.90
N ILE A 60 10.11 8.16 4.48
CA ILE A 60 8.66 8.41 4.74
C ILE A 60 8.36 8.69 6.23
N PRO A 61 8.92 7.97 7.23
CA PRO A 61 8.67 8.26 8.64
C PRO A 61 9.11 9.66 9.11
N SER A 62 10.00 10.33 8.36
CA SER A 62 10.42 11.70 8.66
C SER A 62 9.45 12.76 8.12
N LEU A 63 8.53 12.38 7.23
CA LEU A 63 7.52 13.28 6.71
C LEU A 63 6.42 13.49 7.76
N ASP A 64 6.05 14.76 7.97
CA ASP A 64 4.78 15.06 8.61
C ASP A 64 3.64 14.70 7.65
N LEU A 65 2.97 13.57 7.88
CA LEU A 65 1.80 13.14 7.11
C LEU A 65 0.48 13.48 7.80
N GLY A 66 0.52 14.17 8.94
CA GLY A 66 -0.61 14.35 9.85
C GLY A 66 -0.97 13.09 10.64
N GLU A 67 -2.11 13.15 11.33
CA GLU A 67 -2.58 12.04 12.16
C GLU A 67 -3.14 10.89 11.30
N PRO A 68 -2.77 9.63 11.61
CA PRO A 68 -3.37 8.48 10.96
C PRO A 68 -4.82 8.29 11.38
N ILE A 69 -5.60 7.72 10.47
CA ILE A 69 -6.94 7.22 10.75
C ILE A 69 -6.91 5.71 10.65
N GLU A 70 -7.31 5.01 11.71
CA GLU A 70 -7.56 3.57 11.64
C GLU A 70 -8.93 3.31 11.00
N LEU A 71 -8.93 2.56 9.92
CA LEU A 71 -10.15 2.13 9.25
C LEU A 71 -10.75 0.93 9.98
N THR A 72 -12.07 0.96 10.21
CA THR A 72 -12.87 -0.12 10.82
C THR A 72 -13.92 -0.70 9.86
N PRO A 73 -13.52 -1.16 8.66
CA PRO A 73 -14.43 -1.69 7.66
C PRO A 73 -15.14 -2.96 8.13
N LYS A 74 -16.30 -3.21 7.53
CA LYS A 74 -17.06 -4.45 7.71
C LYS A 74 -16.70 -5.46 6.64
N ARG A 75 -17.02 -6.72 6.93
CA ARG A 75 -16.90 -7.81 5.96
C ARG A 75 -17.68 -7.48 4.69
N GLY A 76 -17.02 -7.61 3.56
CA GLY A 76 -17.56 -7.25 2.24
C GLY A 76 -17.16 -5.86 1.77
N ASP A 77 -16.68 -4.98 2.66
CA ASP A 77 -16.16 -3.68 2.24
C ASP A 77 -14.89 -3.85 1.39
N VAL A 78 -14.67 -2.87 0.52
CA VAL A 78 -13.51 -2.81 -0.37
C VAL A 78 -12.84 -1.46 -0.25
N LEU A 79 -11.56 -1.45 0.14
CA LEU A 79 -10.73 -0.25 0.11
C LEU A 79 -9.96 -0.19 -1.20
N PHE A 80 -10.13 0.89 -1.96
CA PHE A 80 -9.28 1.21 -3.10
C PHE A 80 -8.27 2.29 -2.70
N PHE A 81 -7.01 2.10 -3.06
CA PHE A 81 -5.99 3.13 -2.88
C PHE A 81 -4.94 3.11 -3.99
N GLN A 82 -4.37 4.29 -4.22
CA GLN A 82 -3.40 4.51 -5.30
C GLN A 82 -1.95 4.30 -4.85
N HIS A 83 -1.05 4.23 -5.82
CA HIS A 83 0.39 4.25 -5.60
C HIS A 83 0.83 5.43 -4.72
N LEU A 84 1.80 5.18 -3.83
CA LEU A 84 2.32 6.13 -2.83
C LEU A 84 1.30 6.59 -1.77
N PHE A 85 0.14 5.94 -1.65
CA PHE A 85 -0.75 6.18 -0.52
C PHE A 85 -0.10 5.66 0.79
N GLY A 86 0.13 6.56 1.75
CA GLY A 86 0.67 6.22 3.06
C GLY A 86 -0.35 5.39 3.84
N HIS A 87 0.03 4.15 4.14
CA HIS A 87 -0.77 3.23 4.93
C HIS A 87 0.12 2.25 5.69
N ASN A 88 -0.40 1.71 6.79
CA ASN A 88 0.24 0.66 7.56
C ASN A 88 -0.82 -0.28 8.15
N GLY A 89 -0.42 -1.47 8.59
CA GLY A 89 -1.27 -2.33 9.40
C GLY A 89 -1.33 -1.79 10.83
N SER A 90 -2.53 -1.74 11.43
CA SER A 90 -2.62 -1.54 12.87
C SER A 90 -2.23 -2.83 13.61
N ALA A 91 -1.85 -2.73 14.88
CA ALA A 91 -1.63 -3.92 15.69
C ALA A 91 -2.95 -4.69 15.86
N ASN A 92 -2.90 -6.02 15.81
CA ASN A 92 -4.04 -6.86 16.19
C ASN A 92 -3.87 -7.34 17.62
N VAL A 93 -4.58 -6.70 18.56
CA VAL A 93 -4.57 -7.07 19.98
C VAL A 93 -5.73 -8.00 20.35
N LEU A 94 -6.59 -8.32 19.38
CA LEU A 94 -7.78 -9.15 19.59
C LEU A 94 -7.45 -10.65 19.45
N PRO A 95 -8.23 -11.54 20.09
CA PRO A 95 -7.97 -12.98 20.09
C PRO A 95 -8.32 -13.68 18.76
N LYS A 96 -8.65 -12.92 17.70
CA LYS A 96 -9.11 -13.46 16.41
C LYS A 96 -8.24 -12.94 15.26
N PRO A 97 -7.88 -13.80 14.30
CA PRO A 97 -7.25 -13.35 13.08
C PRO A 97 -8.25 -12.54 12.23
N ARG A 98 -7.72 -11.56 11.51
CA ARG A 98 -8.47 -10.77 10.52
C ARG A 98 -8.09 -11.24 9.12
N PHE A 99 -9.08 -11.55 8.30
CA PHE A 99 -8.86 -11.99 6.92
C PHE A 99 -9.13 -10.87 5.91
N MET A 100 -8.25 -10.80 4.90
CA MET A 100 -8.31 -9.80 3.84
C MET A 100 -7.65 -10.37 2.57
N MET A 101 -8.19 -10.02 1.41
CA MET A 101 -7.55 -10.29 0.12
C MET A 101 -7.09 -8.99 -0.52
N ARG A 102 -5.85 -8.96 -1.03
CA ARG A 102 -5.35 -7.85 -1.82
C ARG A 102 -5.33 -8.23 -3.29
N PHE A 103 -5.98 -7.41 -4.11
CA PHE A 103 -5.87 -7.50 -5.56
C PHE A 103 -5.13 -6.27 -6.10
N PHE A 104 -4.40 -6.47 -7.18
CA PHE A 104 -3.75 -5.39 -7.92
C PHE A 104 -4.52 -5.19 -9.22
N CYS A 105 -4.92 -3.94 -9.50
CA CYS A 105 -5.58 -3.61 -10.76
C CYS A 105 -4.53 -3.63 -11.88
N SER A 106 -4.60 -4.63 -12.77
CA SER A 106 -3.71 -4.74 -13.93
C SER A 106 -4.28 -3.93 -15.10
N CYS A 107 -3.46 -3.03 -15.64
CA CYS A 107 -3.68 -2.42 -16.96
C CYS A 107 -3.07 -3.33 -18.05
N GLU A 108 -3.51 -3.27 -19.32
CA GLU A 108 -2.90 -4.10 -20.38
C GLU A 108 -1.39 -3.89 -20.50
N ARG A 109 -0.93 -2.63 -20.43
CA ARG A 109 0.50 -2.27 -20.41
C ARG A 109 1.25 -2.82 -19.19
N CYS A 110 0.52 -3.18 -18.14
CA CYS A 110 1.10 -3.72 -16.92
C CYS A 110 1.54 -5.18 -17.12
N TYR A 111 0.94 -5.93 -18.06
CA TYR A 111 1.35 -7.31 -18.38
C TYR A 111 2.68 -7.40 -19.15
N SER A 112 3.05 -6.37 -19.91
CA SER A 112 4.34 -6.32 -20.62
C SER A 112 5.47 -5.78 -19.76
N THR A 113 5.16 -5.08 -18.66
CA THR A 113 6.13 -4.40 -17.79
C THR A 113 6.31 -5.08 -16.43
N TRP A 114 5.31 -5.82 -15.95
CA TRP A 114 5.29 -6.46 -14.63
C TRP A 114 4.87 -7.92 -14.78
N LYS A 115 5.79 -8.87 -14.56
CA LYS A 115 5.45 -10.30 -14.59
C LYS A 115 4.81 -10.72 -13.26
N LYS A 116 3.66 -11.38 -13.33
CA LYS A 116 3.09 -12.08 -12.18
C LYS A 116 4.01 -13.25 -11.83
N VAL A 117 4.74 -13.16 -10.73
CA VAL A 117 5.75 -14.17 -10.36
C VAL A 117 5.22 -15.23 -9.42
N ASP A 118 4.13 -14.96 -8.70
CA ASP A 118 3.58 -15.90 -7.72
C ASP A 118 2.12 -16.30 -8.01
N HIS A 119 1.80 -17.58 -7.76
CA HIS A 119 0.46 -18.13 -7.93
C HIS A 119 -0.60 -17.40 -7.09
N TRP A 120 -0.18 -16.71 -6.02
CA TRP A 120 -1.00 -15.84 -5.20
C TRP A 120 -0.38 -14.45 -5.07
N GLY A 121 -1.01 -13.45 -5.69
CA GLY A 121 -0.95 -12.06 -5.24
C GLY A 121 0.28 -11.21 -5.52
N HIS A 122 1.43 -11.73 -5.95
CA HIS A 122 2.61 -10.89 -6.16
C HIS A 122 2.89 -10.60 -7.64
N TRP A 123 2.88 -9.30 -7.98
CA TRP A 123 3.44 -8.77 -9.23
C TRP A 123 4.82 -8.22 -8.92
N ALA A 124 5.85 -8.77 -9.56
CA ALA A 124 7.20 -8.26 -9.54
C ALA A 124 7.65 -7.92 -10.98
N PRO A 125 8.74 -7.18 -11.19
CA PRO A 125 9.26 -6.96 -12.54
C PRO A 125 9.51 -8.29 -13.29
#